data_AF-A0A6S6ZPT8-F1
#
_entry.id   AF-A0A6S6ZPT8-F1
#
_cell.length_a   1.000
_cell.length_b   1.000
_cell.length_c   1.000
_cell.angle_alpha   90.00
_cell.angle_beta   90.00
_cell.angle_gamma   90.00
#
_symmetry.space_group_name_H-M   'P 1'
#
loop_
_entity.id
_entity.type
_entity.pdbx_description
1 polymer ?
#
loop_
_entity_poly.entity_id
_entity_poly.type
_entity_poly.pdbx_seq_one_letter_code
_entity_poly.pdbx_strand_id
1 'polypeptide(L)'
;MRQLSVPIALALFLGSPAQAADVDSTARATSGRAAWAAFGCSALAELLKKAPDQQRLFAYGLAQGQRFIDDLQAKRISQAAISSIVPMGVMNNLEGPSADFMLGRIYASASESALRDVYMLDGKYLDDAAQEMRAGNKFTSQNCDLVGR
;
A
#
# COMPACT_ATOMS: atom_id res chain seq x y z
N MET A 1 -6.68 48.98 52.81
CA MET A 1 -6.21 48.65 51.44
C MET A 1 -5.90 47.16 51.43
N ARG A 2 -6.67 46.35 50.70
CA ARG A 2 -6.58 44.88 50.74
C ARG A 2 -6.38 44.39 49.30
N GLN A 3 -5.14 44.06 48.96
CA GLN A 3 -4.78 43.49 47.66
C GLN A 3 -5.26 42.04 47.63
N LEU A 4 -6.13 41.72 46.68
CA LEU A 4 -6.53 40.35 46.34
C LEU A 4 -5.69 39.90 45.15
N SER A 5 -4.70 39.06 45.42
CA SER A 5 -3.93 38.34 44.40
C SER A 5 -4.83 37.26 43.78
N VAL A 6 -5.08 37.35 42.48
CA VAL A 6 -5.78 36.33 41.69
C VAL A 6 -4.72 35.38 41.12
N PRO A 7 -4.77 34.06 41.40
CA PRO A 7 -3.88 33.13 40.74
C PRO A 7 -4.44 32.82 39.35
N ILE A 8 -3.66 33.09 38.31
CA ILE A 8 -3.93 32.65 36.94
C ILE A 8 -3.61 31.15 36.90
N ALA A 9 -4.66 30.32 36.87
CA ALA A 9 -4.52 28.89 36.64
C ALA A 9 -4.19 28.65 35.15
N LEU A 10 -2.92 28.33 34.88
CA LEU A 10 -2.44 27.94 33.57
C LEU A 10 -2.89 26.49 33.30
N ALA A 11 -4.01 26.32 32.60
CA ALA A 11 -4.48 25.01 32.16
C ALA A 11 -3.57 24.48 31.05
N LEU A 12 -2.67 23.55 31.40
CA LEU A 12 -1.89 22.76 30.44
C LEU A 12 -2.86 21.85 29.69
N PHE A 13 -3.11 22.15 28.41
CA PHE A 13 -3.80 21.26 27.48
C PHE A 13 -2.96 19.99 27.27
N LEU A 14 -3.24 18.96 28.06
CA LEU A 14 -2.78 17.59 27.81
C LEU A 14 -3.54 17.04 26.58
N GLY A 15 -2.95 17.20 25.40
CA GLY A 15 -3.44 16.56 24.18
C GLY A 15 -3.57 15.05 24.37
N SER A 16 -4.74 14.49 24.06
CA SER A 16 -5.06 13.09 24.34
C SER A 16 -4.23 12.11 23.48
N PRO A 17 -3.67 11.02 24.06
CA PRO A 17 -2.82 10.06 23.34
C PRO A 17 -3.54 9.27 22.23
N ALA A 18 -4.88 9.29 22.20
CA ALA A 18 -5.69 8.55 21.23
C ALA A 18 -5.47 9.01 19.78
N GLN A 19 -5.24 10.32 19.55
CA GLN A 19 -5.07 10.86 18.20
C GLN A 19 -3.70 10.48 17.61
N ALA A 20 -2.66 10.43 18.44
CA ALA A 20 -1.32 10.03 18.00
C ALA A 20 -1.25 8.53 17.63
N ALA A 21 -1.93 7.67 18.38
CA ALA A 21 -1.98 6.23 18.11
C ALA A 21 -2.72 5.90 16.81
N ASP A 22 -3.79 6.64 16.48
CA ASP A 22 -4.57 6.42 15.25
C ASP A 22 -3.80 6.89 13.99
N VAL A 23 -3.08 8.01 14.09
CA VAL A 23 -2.19 8.48 13.02
C VAL A 23 -1.07 7.48 12.76
N ASP A 24 -0.45 6.92 13.81
CA ASP A 24 0.60 5.90 13.67
C ASP A 24 0.06 4.61 13.04
N SER A 25 -1.10 4.14 13.49
CA SER A 25 -1.79 2.97 12.91
C SER A 25 -2.10 3.16 11.42
N THR A 26 -2.63 4.33 11.06
CA THR A 26 -2.92 4.70 9.67
C THR A 26 -1.65 4.68 8.82
N ALA A 27 -0.56 5.30 9.31
CA ALA A 27 0.72 5.30 8.62
C ALA A 27 1.25 3.88 8.40
N ARG A 28 1.15 2.99 9.39
CA ARG A 28 1.55 1.57 9.24
C ARG A 28 0.70 0.83 8.20
N ALA A 29 -0.62 1.02 8.21
CA ALA A 29 -1.55 0.42 7.26
C ALA A 29 -1.24 0.83 5.80
N THR A 30 -0.75 2.05 5.57
CA THR A 30 -0.41 2.50 4.21
C THR A 30 0.69 1.66 3.55
N SER A 31 1.53 0.98 4.33
CA SER A 31 2.56 0.06 3.78
C SER A 31 1.92 -1.10 3.00
N GLY A 32 0.76 -1.62 3.44
CA GLY A 32 0.04 -2.67 2.71
C GLY A 32 -0.53 -2.17 1.36
N ARG A 33 -1.06 -0.96 1.35
CA ARG A 33 -1.51 -0.29 0.10
C ARG A 33 -0.34 -0.01 -0.84
N ALA A 34 0.78 0.46 -0.30
CA ALA A 34 1.97 0.75 -1.08
C ALA A 34 2.56 -0.52 -1.72
N ALA A 35 2.60 -1.63 -0.98
CA ALA A 35 3.02 -2.93 -1.51
C ALA A 35 2.14 -3.38 -2.70
N TRP A 36 0.82 -3.31 -2.54
CA TRP A 36 -0.13 -3.66 -3.60
C TRP A 36 0.07 -2.82 -4.87
N ALA A 37 0.16 -1.50 -4.72
CA ALA A 37 0.36 -0.60 -5.85
C ALA A 37 1.70 -0.85 -6.54
N ALA A 38 2.77 -1.04 -5.77
CA ALA A 38 4.11 -1.28 -6.28
C ALA A 38 4.21 -2.61 -7.05
N PHE A 39 3.64 -3.69 -6.53
CA PHE A 39 3.61 -4.97 -7.23
C PHE A 39 2.80 -4.93 -8.52
N GLY A 40 1.61 -4.31 -8.52
CA GLY A 40 0.84 -4.10 -9.75
C GLY A 40 1.59 -3.27 -10.79
N CYS A 41 2.24 -2.18 -10.37
CA CYS A 41 3.08 -1.37 -11.23
C CYS A 41 4.32 -2.12 -11.74
N SER A 42 4.92 -2.99 -10.92
CA SER A 42 6.03 -3.86 -11.33
C SER A 42 5.62 -4.80 -12.45
N ALA A 43 4.46 -5.43 -12.35
CA ALA A 43 3.93 -6.32 -13.39
C ALA A 43 3.65 -5.58 -14.70
N LEU A 44 3.12 -4.35 -14.62
CA LEU A 44 2.95 -3.48 -15.79
C LEU A 44 4.29 -3.10 -16.41
N ALA A 45 5.29 -2.75 -15.60
CA ALA A 45 6.63 -2.42 -16.06
C ALA A 45 7.31 -3.60 -16.78
N GLU A 46 7.11 -4.82 -16.26
CA GLU A 46 7.61 -6.06 -16.88
C GLU A 46 7.03 -6.26 -18.29
N LEU A 47 5.70 -6.14 -18.43
CA LEU A 47 5.04 -6.25 -19.73
C LEU A 47 5.52 -5.17 -20.72
N LEU A 48 5.76 -3.96 -20.22
CA LEU A 48 6.31 -2.82 -20.99
C LEU A 48 7.82 -2.91 -21.21
N LYS A 49 8.49 -3.99 -20.79
CA LYS A 49 9.94 -4.20 -20.91
C LYS A 49 10.77 -3.09 -20.25
N LYS A 50 10.23 -2.44 -19.21
CA LYS A 50 10.91 -1.41 -18.41
C LYS A 50 11.64 -2.03 -17.22
N ALA A 51 12.68 -2.82 -17.49
CA ALA A 51 13.39 -3.59 -16.45
C ALA A 51 13.86 -2.74 -15.23
N PRO A 52 14.39 -1.51 -15.39
CA PRO A 52 14.78 -0.69 -14.24
C PRO A 52 13.59 -0.30 -13.35
N ASP A 53 12.45 0.02 -13.95
CA ASP A 53 11.24 0.36 -13.19
C ASP A 53 10.64 -0.88 -12.52
N GLN A 54 10.59 -2.02 -13.23
CA GLN A 54 10.15 -3.29 -12.66
C GLN A 54 10.95 -3.62 -11.39
N GLN A 55 12.29 -3.61 -11.47
CA GLN A 55 13.14 -3.95 -10.33
C GLN A 55 12.94 -2.99 -9.15
N ARG A 56 12.89 -1.67 -9.42
CA ARG A 56 12.67 -0.63 -8.42
C ARG A 56 11.32 -0.81 -7.71
N LEU A 57 10.26 -1.01 -8.49
CA LEU A 57 8.89 -1.17 -7.99
C LEU A 57 8.74 -2.47 -7.20
N PHE A 58 9.31 -3.57 -7.70
CA PHE A 58 9.31 -4.85 -6.98
C PHE A 58 10.03 -4.76 -5.64
N ALA A 59 11.23 -4.18 -5.62
CA ALA A 59 12.01 -4.00 -4.39
C ALA A 59 11.29 -3.11 -3.37
N TYR A 60 10.69 -2.00 -3.82
CA TYR A 60 9.87 -1.15 -2.98
C TYR A 60 8.64 -1.89 -2.44
N GLY A 61 7.95 -2.66 -3.28
CA GLY A 61 6.80 -3.47 -2.90
C GLY A 61 7.15 -4.52 -1.84
N LEU A 62 8.28 -5.21 -1.97
CA LEU A 62 8.79 -6.15 -0.97
C LEU A 62 9.05 -5.45 0.36
N ALA A 63 9.75 -4.31 0.35
CA ALA A 63 10.06 -3.57 1.57
C ALA A 63 8.80 -3.09 2.31
N GLN A 64 7.83 -2.53 1.59
CA GLN A 64 6.57 -2.07 2.18
C GLN A 64 5.71 -3.24 2.66
N GLY A 65 5.66 -4.33 1.89
CA GLY A 65 4.90 -5.51 2.24
C GLY A 65 5.44 -6.18 3.51
N GLN A 66 6.77 -6.33 3.61
CA GLN A 66 7.40 -6.89 4.80
C GLN A 66 7.07 -6.04 6.03
N ARG A 67 7.23 -4.71 5.92
CA ARG A 67 6.88 -3.78 7.01
C ARG A 67 5.42 -3.91 7.42
N PHE A 68 4.50 -4.02 6.46
CA PHE A 68 3.08 -4.21 6.73
C PHE A 68 2.81 -5.50 7.51
N ILE A 69 3.38 -6.62 7.07
CA ILE A 69 3.20 -7.93 7.71
C ILE A 69 3.76 -7.89 9.14
N ASP A 70 4.94 -7.31 9.35
CA ASP A 70 5.55 -7.16 10.67
C ASP A 70 4.68 -6.33 11.62
N ASP A 71 4.15 -5.20 11.13
CA ASP A 71 3.26 -4.33 11.91
C ASP A 71 1.91 -4.99 12.22
N LEU A 72 1.37 -5.76 11.26
CA LEU A 72 0.13 -6.50 11.45
C LEU A 72 0.29 -7.61 12.49
N GLN A 73 1.36 -8.41 12.40
CA GLN A 73 1.66 -9.49 13.34
C GLN A 73 1.94 -8.97 14.74
N ALA A 74 2.61 -7.81 14.84
CA ALA A 74 2.83 -7.10 16.09
C ALA A 74 1.56 -6.39 16.64
N LYS A 75 0.41 -6.51 15.97
CA LYS A 75 -0.87 -5.87 16.32
C LYS A 75 -0.76 -4.35 16.46
N ARG A 76 0.09 -3.72 15.64
CA ARG A 76 0.32 -2.26 15.62
C ARG A 76 -0.58 -1.51 14.65
N ILE A 77 -1.49 -2.22 13.99
CA ILE A 77 -2.46 -1.66 13.05
C ILE A 77 -3.87 -1.92 13.60
N SER A 78 -4.65 -0.87 13.76
CA SER A 78 -6.04 -0.95 14.19
C SER A 78 -6.91 -1.60 13.11
N GLN A 79 -7.97 -2.28 13.53
CA GLN A 79 -8.93 -2.88 12.60
C GLN A 79 -9.58 -1.84 11.68
N ALA A 80 -9.83 -0.63 12.20
CA ALA A 80 -10.36 0.49 11.43
C ALA A 80 -9.40 0.90 10.30
N ALA A 81 -8.09 1.03 10.61
CA ALA A 81 -7.07 1.34 9.60
C ALA A 81 -6.93 0.21 8.57
N ILE A 82 -6.95 -1.06 8.99
CA ILE A 82 -6.93 -2.22 8.09
C ILE A 82 -8.10 -2.12 7.10
N SER A 83 -9.33 -1.99 7.60
CA SER A 83 -10.55 -2.02 6.79
C SER A 83 -10.69 -0.84 5.82
N SER A 84 -10.11 0.32 6.14
CA SER A 84 -10.23 1.54 5.34
C SER A 84 -9.07 1.76 4.38
N ILE A 85 -7.87 1.25 4.70
CA ILE A 85 -6.65 1.59 3.96
C ILE A 85 -6.16 0.43 3.10
N VAL A 86 -6.17 -0.79 3.67
CA VAL A 86 -5.49 -1.94 3.06
C VAL A 86 -6.37 -2.54 1.97
N PRO A 87 -5.87 -2.70 0.73
CA PRO A 87 -6.63 -3.33 -0.33
C PRO A 87 -7.06 -4.76 0.05
N MET A 88 -8.30 -5.13 -0.26
CA MET A 88 -8.82 -6.49 0.00
C MET A 88 -7.94 -7.58 -0.62
N GLY A 89 -7.32 -7.32 -1.77
CA GLY A 89 -6.38 -8.24 -2.41
C GLY A 89 -5.15 -8.56 -1.56
N VAL A 90 -4.69 -7.63 -0.71
CA VAL A 90 -3.62 -7.90 0.27
C VAL A 90 -4.17 -8.80 1.37
N MET A 91 -5.30 -8.41 1.99
CA MET A 91 -5.88 -9.13 3.13
C MET A 91 -6.23 -10.59 2.81
N ASN A 92 -6.74 -10.85 1.60
CA ASN A 92 -7.11 -12.19 1.15
C ASN A 92 -5.89 -13.10 0.85
N ASN A 93 -4.67 -12.56 0.91
CA ASN A 93 -3.44 -13.27 0.56
C ASN A 93 -2.42 -13.34 1.70
N LEU A 94 -2.84 -13.06 2.94
CA LEU A 94 -2.02 -13.11 4.15
C LEU A 94 -1.92 -14.50 4.80
N GLU A 95 -2.37 -15.56 4.14
CA GLU A 95 -2.24 -16.91 4.71
C GLU A 95 -0.98 -17.59 4.17
N GLY A 96 -0.32 -18.37 5.01
CA GLY A 96 0.84 -19.14 4.63
C GLY A 96 1.84 -19.31 5.77
N PRO A 97 2.92 -20.07 5.54
CA PRO A 97 3.88 -20.44 6.58
C PRO A 97 4.89 -19.34 6.93
N SER A 98 5.06 -18.32 6.08
CA SER A 98 6.07 -17.26 6.28
C SER A 98 5.67 -15.93 5.62
N ALA A 99 6.32 -14.83 6.02
CA ALA A 99 6.15 -13.52 5.41
C ALA A 99 6.50 -13.54 3.91
N ASP A 100 7.61 -14.16 3.52
CA ASP A 100 8.01 -14.29 2.11
C ASP A 100 6.94 -14.99 1.26
N PHE A 101 6.32 -16.05 1.80
CA PHE A 101 5.25 -16.75 1.10
C PHE A 101 4.01 -15.88 0.95
N MET A 102 3.60 -15.17 2.02
CA MET A 102 2.52 -14.19 1.96
C MET A 102 2.80 -13.10 0.91
N LEU A 103 4.02 -12.55 0.87
CA LEU A 103 4.43 -11.56 -0.11
C LEU A 103 4.38 -12.09 -1.53
N GLY A 104 4.80 -13.33 -1.76
CA GLY A 104 4.67 -14.00 -3.06
C GLY A 104 3.21 -14.10 -3.51
N ARG A 105 2.29 -14.45 -2.61
CA ARG A 105 0.85 -14.48 -2.91
C ARG A 105 0.28 -13.10 -3.20
N ILE A 106 0.67 -12.09 -2.40
CA ILE A 106 0.24 -10.70 -2.62
C ILE A 106 0.76 -10.20 -3.96
N TYR A 107 2.02 -10.47 -4.31
CA TYR A 107 2.59 -10.14 -5.62
C TYR A 107 1.79 -10.79 -6.76
N ALA A 108 1.57 -12.10 -6.71
CA ALA A 108 0.82 -12.81 -7.74
C ALA A 108 -0.59 -12.24 -7.95
N SER A 109 -1.30 -11.99 -6.85
CA SER A 109 -2.66 -11.41 -6.84
C SER A 109 -2.68 -9.97 -7.37
N ALA A 110 -1.72 -9.13 -6.97
CA ALA A 110 -1.59 -7.76 -7.45
C ALA A 110 -1.27 -7.72 -8.95
N SER A 111 -0.37 -8.59 -9.41
CA SER A 111 -0.02 -8.75 -10.83
C SER A 111 -1.22 -9.19 -11.67
N GLU A 112 -1.95 -10.21 -11.23
CA GLU A 112 -3.18 -10.64 -11.89
C GLU A 112 -4.20 -9.51 -11.95
N SER A 113 -4.44 -8.82 -10.83
CA SER A 113 -5.37 -7.69 -10.79
C SER A 113 -4.94 -6.52 -11.69
N ALA A 114 -3.63 -6.29 -11.84
CA ALA A 114 -3.09 -5.23 -12.69
C ALA A 114 -3.18 -5.59 -14.17
N LEU A 115 -3.03 -6.87 -14.52
CA LEU A 115 -2.93 -7.33 -15.90
C LEU A 115 -4.22 -7.93 -16.48
N ARG A 116 -5.23 -8.25 -15.67
CA ARG A 116 -6.46 -8.91 -16.13
C ARG A 116 -7.17 -8.16 -17.27
N ASP A 117 -7.34 -6.85 -17.12
CA ASP A 117 -7.97 -5.94 -18.10
C ASP A 117 -6.98 -5.43 -19.17
N VAL A 118 -5.70 -5.75 -19.02
CA VAL A 118 -4.66 -5.53 -20.03
C VAL A 118 -4.67 -6.67 -21.04
N TYR A 119 -4.76 -7.92 -20.57
CA TYR A 119 -4.81 -9.11 -21.43
C TYR A 119 -6.18 -9.34 -22.05
N MET A 120 -7.26 -8.95 -21.36
CA MET A 120 -8.62 -9.25 -21.79
C MET A 120 -9.52 -8.01 -21.79
N LEU A 121 -10.36 -7.92 -22.83
CA LEU A 121 -11.48 -6.98 -22.91
C LEU A 121 -12.73 -7.74 -23.35
N ASP A 122 -13.82 -7.57 -22.62
CA ASP A 122 -15.11 -8.23 -22.90
C ASP A 122 -14.98 -9.75 -23.10
N GLY A 123 -14.13 -10.40 -22.30
CA GLY A 123 -13.89 -11.84 -22.33
C GLY A 123 -13.02 -12.33 -23.50
N LYS A 124 -12.42 -11.42 -24.28
CA LYS A 124 -11.54 -11.76 -25.40
C LYS A 124 -10.10 -11.35 -25.10
N TYR A 125 -9.17 -12.25 -25.43
CA TYR A 125 -7.74 -11.94 -25.40
C TYR A 125 -7.40 -10.90 -26.47
N LEU A 126 -6.61 -9.91 -26.07
CA LEU A 126 -6.10 -8.86 -26.93
C LEU A 126 -4.78 -9.28 -27.57
N ASP A 127 -4.44 -8.68 -28.72
CA ASP A 127 -3.12 -8.84 -29.32
C ASP A 127 -2.04 -8.07 -28.52
N ASP A 128 -0.77 -8.39 -28.78
CA ASP A 128 0.37 -7.82 -28.05
C ASP A 128 0.42 -6.29 -28.13
N ALA A 129 0.05 -5.70 -29.26
CA ALA A 129 0.06 -4.24 -29.45
C ALA A 129 -1.02 -3.55 -28.59
N ALA A 130 -2.22 -4.13 -28.53
CA ALA A 130 -3.30 -3.65 -27.67
C ALA A 130 -2.98 -3.85 -26.19
N GLN A 131 -2.33 -4.96 -25.82
CA GLN A 131 -1.84 -5.20 -24.46
C GLN A 131 -0.80 -4.15 -24.06
N GLU A 132 0.20 -3.88 -24.91
CA GLU A 132 1.25 -2.89 -24.64
C GLU A 132 0.66 -1.49 -24.45
N MET A 133 -0.24 -1.07 -25.35
CA MET A 133 -0.94 0.21 -25.24
C MET A 133 -1.70 0.33 -23.91
N ARG A 134 -2.47 -0.70 -23.53
CA ARG A 134 -3.26 -0.70 -22.29
C ARG A 134 -2.37 -0.70 -21.06
N ALA A 135 -1.32 -1.51 -21.05
CA ALA A 135 -0.34 -1.54 -19.98
C ALA A 135 0.30 -0.15 -19.81
N GLY A 136 0.67 0.51 -20.91
CA GLY A 136 1.24 1.85 -20.91
C GLY A 136 0.30 2.89 -20.31
N ASN A 137 -0.95 2.90 -20.78
CA ASN A 137 -1.99 3.79 -20.24
C ASN A 137 -2.22 3.55 -18.74
N LYS A 138 -2.29 2.29 -18.32
CA LYS A 138 -2.50 1.93 -16.92
C LYS A 138 -1.30 2.35 -16.07
N PHE A 139 -0.08 2.08 -16.52
CA PHE A 139 1.17 2.47 -15.86
C PHE A 139 1.23 3.97 -15.61
N THR A 140 0.90 4.79 -16.63
CA THR A 140 0.82 6.26 -16.50
C THR A 140 -0.32 6.69 -15.58
N SER A 141 -1.54 6.17 -15.77
CA SER A 141 -2.71 6.57 -14.99
C SER A 141 -2.59 6.26 -13.48
N GLN A 142 -1.86 5.19 -13.15
CA GLN A 142 -1.58 4.80 -11.77
C GLN A 142 -0.37 5.52 -11.17
N ASN A 143 0.26 6.44 -11.92
CA ASN A 143 1.47 7.15 -11.52
C ASN A 143 2.58 6.20 -11.08
N CYS A 144 2.78 5.08 -11.80
CA CYS A 144 3.78 4.08 -11.44
C CYS A 144 5.21 4.64 -11.42
N ASP A 145 5.47 5.73 -12.14
CA ASP A 145 6.75 6.45 -12.06
C ASP A 145 7.00 7.07 -10.68
N LEU A 146 5.95 7.42 -9.93
CA LEU A 146 6.05 8.09 -8.62
C LEU A 146 6.06 7.11 -7.44
N VAL A 147 5.67 5.86 -7.64
CA VAL A 147 5.61 4.86 -6.57
C VAL A 147 7.02 4.56 -6.07
N GLY A 148 7.29 4.78 -4.78
CA GLY A 148 8.58 4.48 -4.16
C GLY A 148 9.71 5.45 -4.52
N ARG A 149 9.38 6.71 -4.83
CA ARG A 149 10.34 7.82 -4.99
C ARG A 149 10.25 8.80 -3.83
#